data_AF-B2TEN1-F1
#
_entry.id   AF-B2TEN1-F1
#
_cell.length_a   1.000
_cell.length_b   1.000
_cell.length_c   1.000
_cell.angle_alpha   90.00
_cell.angle_beta   90.00
_cell.angle_gamma   90.00
#
_symmetry.space_group_name_H-M   'P 1'
#
loop_
_entity.id
_entity.type
_entity.pdbx_description
1 polymer ?
#
loop_
_entity_poly.entity_id
_entity_poly.type
_entity_poly.pdbx_seq_one_letter_code
_entity_poly.pdbx_strand_id
1 'polypeptide(L)' 'MEKKRSRISREALCPPIGALLRYQARIVRVVAEARGQRAMIESLDTTGRTFVSTVKWNSLRELGAQLF' A
#
# COMPACT_ATOMS: atom_id res chain seq x y z
N MET A 1 -0.13 9.04 -25.62
CA MET A 1 -1.31 9.23 -24.76
C MET A 1 -0.93 8.90 -23.32
N GLU A 2 -0.44 9.88 -22.57
CA GLU A 2 -0.17 9.71 -21.14
C GLU A 2 -1.51 9.69 -20.39
N LYS A 3 -1.95 8.50 -19.94
CA LYS A 3 -3.13 8.39 -19.09
C LYS A 3 -2.81 9.08 -17.77
N LYS A 4 -3.36 10.28 -17.58
CA LYS A 4 -3.37 11.05 -16.33
C LYS A 4 -3.65 10.08 -15.17
N ARG A 5 -2.64 9.87 -14.32
CA ARG A 5 -2.76 9.14 -13.05
C ARG A 5 -3.92 9.75 -12.27
N SER A 6 -5.03 9.04 -12.26
CA SER A 6 -6.19 9.33 -11.43
C SER A 6 -5.74 9.37 -9.98
N ARG A 7 -5.47 10.59 -9.47
CA ARG A 7 -5.50 10.84 -8.03
C ARG A 7 -6.94 10.59 -7.63
N ILE A 8 -7.20 9.39 -7.11
CA ILE A 8 -8.45 9.12 -6.40
C ILE A 8 -8.40 9.98 -5.14
N SER A 9 -8.80 11.24 -5.29
CA SER A 9 -9.28 12.10 -4.22
C SER A 9 -10.78 11.83 -4.08
N ARG A 10 -11.13 10.56 -3.85
CA ARG A 10 -12.29 10.24 -3.02
C ARG A 10 -11.71 10.28 -1.61
N GLU A 11 -12.42 10.92 -0.69
CA GLU A 11 -12.18 10.90 0.75
C GLU A 11 -11.26 9.73 1.13
N ALA A 12 -10.01 10.02 1.51
CA ALA A 12 -8.99 8.98 1.57
C ALA A 12 -9.49 7.90 2.53
N LEU A 13 -9.90 6.75 2.02
CA LEU A 13 -10.29 5.59 2.82
C LEU A 13 -9.04 4.76 3.05
N CYS A 14 -9.05 3.97 4.13
CA CYS A 14 -8.05 2.92 4.29
C CYS A 14 -8.07 2.04 3.03
N PRO A 15 -6.91 1.77 2.41
CA PRO A 15 -6.88 0.80 1.34
C PRO A 15 -7.41 -0.56 1.83
N PRO A 16 -8.06 -1.36 0.96
CA PRO A 16 -8.71 -2.60 1.38
C PRO A 16 -7.73 -3.55 2.08
N ILE A 17 -8.19 -4.22 3.15
CA ILE A 17 -7.43 -5.31 3.77
C ILE A 17 -7.19 -6.41 2.72
N GLY A 18 -5.97 -6.92 2.65
CA GLY A 18 -5.50 -7.85 1.63
C GLY A 18 -4.98 -7.20 0.35
N ALA A 19 -5.18 -5.90 0.15
CA ALA A 19 -4.66 -5.21 -1.04
C ALA A 19 -3.13 -5.24 -1.08
N LEU A 20 -2.59 -5.55 -2.26
CA LEU A 20 -1.16 -5.47 -2.57
C LEU A 20 -0.82 -4.09 -3.12
N LEU A 21 0.10 -3.42 -2.45
CA LEU A 21 0.51 -2.04 -2.74
C LEU A 21 2.04 -1.94 -2.72
N ARG A 22 2.55 -0.82 -3.22
CA ARG A 22 3.96 -0.47 -3.11
C ARG A 22 4.17 0.54 -1.99
N TYR A 23 5.10 0.22 -1.10
CA TYR A 23 5.65 1.12 -0.09
C TYR A 23 7.16 1.21 -0.29
N GLN A 24 7.65 2.39 -0.67
CA GLN A 24 9.04 2.59 -1.11
C GLN A 24 9.43 1.56 -2.20
N ALA A 25 10.47 0.75 -1.97
CA ALA A 25 10.95 -0.28 -2.88
C ALA A 25 10.34 -1.67 -2.62
N ARG A 26 9.33 -1.80 -1.75
CA ARG A 26 8.76 -3.09 -1.32
C ARG A 26 7.30 -3.23 -1.76
N ILE A 27 6.93 -4.46 -2.11
CA ILE A 27 5.53 -4.87 -2.24
C ILE A 27 5.04 -5.24 -0.84
N VAL A 28 3.86 -4.73 -0.49
CA VAL A 28 3.30 -4.86 0.86
C VAL A 28 1.83 -5.23 0.77
N ARG A 29 1.34 -5.96 1.77
CA ARG A 29 -0.07 -6.33 1.93
C ARG A 29 -0.69 -5.53 3.06
N VAL A 30 -1.87 -4.95 2.86
CA VAL A 30 -2.60 -4.31 3.96
C VAL A 30 -3.20 -5.39 4.86
N VAL A 31 -2.98 -5.31 6.16
CA VAL A 31 -3.49 -6.30 7.14
C VAL A 31 -4.55 -5.72 8.07
N ALA A 32 -4.53 -4.42 8.34
CA ALA A 32 -5.56 -3.75 9.13
C ALA A 32 -5.56 -2.24 8.90
N GLU A 33 -6.69 -1.61 9.22
CA GLU A 33 -6.76 -0.15 9.40
C GLU A 33 -6.13 0.24 10.75
N ALA A 34 -5.49 1.41 10.79
CA ALA A 34 -4.93 2.02 11.98
C ALA A 34 -5.34 3.50 12.11
N ARG A 35 -5.30 4.02 13.34
CA ARG A 35 -5.67 5.41 13.63
C ARG A 35 -4.83 6.42 12.83
N GLY A 36 -5.45 7.57 12.53
CA GLY A 36 -4.78 8.72 11.95
C GLY A 36 -4.47 8.57 10.46
N GLN A 37 -5.39 7.97 9.70
CA GLN A 37 -5.24 7.71 8.27
C GLN A 37 -4.03 6.81 7.96
N ARG A 38 -3.92 5.73 8.74
CA ARG A 38 -2.82 4.77 8.65
C ARG A 38 -3.32 3.36 8.38
N ALA A 39 -2.48 2.55 7.76
CA ALA A 39 -2.72 1.14 7.56
C ALA A 39 -1.58 0.36 8.22
N MET A 40 -1.90 -0.77 8.85
CA MET A 40 -0.91 -1.80 9.15
C MET A 40 -0.65 -2.57 7.86
N ILE A 41 0.62 -2.63 7.48
CA ILE A 41 1.09 -3.34 6.30
C ILE A 41 2.05 -4.43 6.69
N GLU A 42 1.96 -5.57 6.02
CA GLU A 42 2.89 -6.68 6.08
C GLU A 42 3.80 -6.63 4.86
N SER A 43 5.10 -6.87 5.05
CA SER A 43 6.04 -7.03 3.95
C SER A 43 7.18 -7.98 4.32
N LEU A 44 7.92 -8.42 3.31
CA LEU A 44 9.07 -9.28 3.48
C LEU A 44 10.35 -8.44 3.52
N ASP A 45 11.29 -8.83 4.38
CA ASP A 45 12.67 -8.35 4.31
C ASP A 45 13.50 -9.17 3.30
N THR A 46 14.78 -8.83 3.16
CA THR A 46 15.71 -9.52 2.25
C THR A 46 16.01 -10.96 2.64
N THR A 47 15.64 -11.37 3.85
CA THR A 47 15.76 -12.75 4.35
C THR A 47 14.47 -13.54 4.19
N GLY A 48 13.42 -12.93 3.63
CA GLY A 48 12.10 -13.54 3.46
C GLY A 48 11.28 -13.58 4.75
N ARG A 49 11.66 -12.84 5.79
CA ARG A 49 10.87 -12.74 7.03
C ARG A 49 9.82 -11.65 6.91
N THR A 50 8.62 -11.96 7.39
CA THR A 50 7.52 -10.99 7.47
C THR A 50 7.73 -10.02 8.61
N PHE A 51 7.45 -8.74 8.37
CA PHE A 51 7.31 -7.75 9.42
C PHE A 51 6.10 -6.86 9.15
N VAL A 52 5.47 -6.40 10.24
CA VAL A 52 4.32 -5.50 10.19
C VAL A 52 4.75 -4.10 10.58
N SER A 53 4.31 -3.10 9.82
CA SER A 53 4.54 -1.69 10.13
C SER A 53 3.30 -0.86 9.87
N THR A 54 3.16 0.23 10.60
CA THR A 54 2.03 1.15 10.45
C THR A 54 2.47 2.34 9.59
N VAL A 55 1.84 2.59 8.44
CA VAL A 55 2.21 3.67 7.50
C VAL A 55 1.01 4.56 7.14
N LYS A 56 1.24 5.78 6.66
CA LYS A 56 0.17 6.66 6.19
C LYS A 56 -0.41 6.14 4.87
N TRP A 57 -1.73 6.24 4.67
CA TRP A 57 -2.39 5.80 3.43
C TRP A 57 -1.78 6.44 2.17
N ASN A 58 -1.45 7.74 2.23
CA ASN A 58 -0.86 8.49 1.12
C ASN A 58 0.57 8.05 0.74
N SER A 59 1.22 7.22 1.54
CA SER A 59 2.53 6.65 1.26
C SER A 59 2.46 5.34 0.48
N LEU A 60 1.25 4.78 0.32
CA LEU A 60 0.99 3.57 -0.45
C LEU A 60 0.63 3.92 -1.89
N ARG A 61 1.15 3.14 -2.83
CA ARG A 61 0.89 3.32 -4.27
C ARG A 61 0.38 2.03 -4.87
N GLU A 62 -0.57 2.14 -5.80
CA GLU A 62 -0.99 0.99 -6.60
C GLU A 62 0.19 0.44 -7.42
N LEU A 63 0.23 -0.88 -7.57
CA LEU A 63 1.26 -1.57 -8.36
C LEU A 63 1.09 -1.33 -9.88
N GLY A 64 -0.11 -0.93 -10.31
CA GLY A 64 -0.44 -0.80 -11.74
C GLY A 64 -0.46 -2.17 -12.43
N ALA A 65 -0.26 -2.20 -13.75
CA ALA A 65 -0.19 -3.44 -14.53
C ALA A 65 1.11 -4.24 -14.31
N GLN A 66 1.93 -3.87 -13.32
CA GLN A 66 3.25 -4.45 -13.05
C GLN A 66 3.13 -5.58 -12.02
N LEU A 67 2.37 -6.63 -12.36
CA LEU A 67 2.36 -7.84 -11.53
C LEU A 67 2.86 -9.08 -12.26
N PHE A 68 2.84 -9.11 -13.59
CA PHE A 68 3.44 -10.15 -14.43
C PHE A 68 3.33 -9.70 -15.89
#